data_AF-A0A9D9DCS0-F1
#
_entry.id   AF-A0A9D9DCS0-F1
#
_cell.length_a   1.000
_cell.length_b   1.000
_cell.length_c   1.000
_cell.angle_alpha   90.00
_cell.angle_beta   90.00
_cell.angle_gamma   90.00
#
_symmetry.space_group_name_H-M   'P 1'
#
loop_
_entity.id
_entity.type
_entity.pdbx_description
1 polymer ?
#
loop_
_entity_poly.entity_id
_entity_poly.type
_entity_poly.pdbx_seq_one_letter_code
_entity_poly.pdbx_strand_id
1 'polypeptide(L)'
;MGKPYITREGYDALHAELDYLWLEKRPDVTQKVSWAASLGDRSENADYQYNKRLLAQIDRRVRYLRKCLNTLQVIEHNRQQDGRVFFGAYVEIEADDDGSILQLRIVGGDEIFGRSNYISIDSPMARALLGKSEGDDASVKTPKGERLWYVNKISYVKPEWFEEQKMQTKDIEPDDDDIKADVEAAADLDPKALEQAYLKSMVKE
;
A
#
# COMPACT_ATOMS: atom_id res chain seq x y z
N MET A 1 -16.22 -0.35 -2.12
CA MET A 1 -15.36 -1.34 -2.81
C MET A 1 -14.62 -0.52 -3.84
N GLY A 2 -13.30 -0.39 -3.70
CA GLY A 2 -12.51 0.47 -4.58
C GLY A 2 -12.55 -0.01 -6.03
N LYS A 3 -12.21 0.86 -6.98
CA LYS A 3 -12.16 0.46 -8.39
C LYS A 3 -11.06 -0.60 -8.56
N PRO A 4 -11.35 -1.77 -9.18
CA PRO A 4 -10.39 -2.87 -9.26
C PRO A 4 -9.39 -2.64 -10.40
N TYR A 5 -8.70 -1.50 -10.40
CA TYR A 5 -7.76 -1.13 -11.44
C TYR A 5 -6.34 -1.34 -10.95
N ILE A 6 -5.48 -1.87 -11.83
CA ILE A 6 -4.07 -2.08 -11.55
C ILE A 6 -3.25 -1.75 -12.80
N THR A 7 -2.03 -1.22 -12.60
CA THR A 7 -1.08 -1.07 -13.70
C THR A 7 -0.54 -2.44 -14.12
N ARG A 8 -0.01 -2.53 -15.35
CA ARG A 8 0.65 -3.76 -15.82
C ARG A 8 1.81 -4.15 -14.92
N GLU A 9 2.66 -3.19 -14.58
CA GLU A 9 3.80 -3.38 -13.68
C GLU A 9 3.38 -3.89 -12.29
N GLY A 10 2.31 -3.31 -11.74
CA GLY A 10 1.76 -3.73 -10.46
C GLY A 10 1.21 -5.15 -10.50
N TYR A 11 0.50 -5.53 -11.57
CA TYR A 11 -0.02 -6.87 -11.74
C TYR A 11 1.11 -7.91 -11.79
N ASP A 12 2.14 -7.65 -12.59
CA ASP A 12 3.29 -8.55 -12.73
C ASP A 12 4.05 -8.66 -11.39
N ALA A 13 4.16 -7.58 -10.62
CA ALA A 13 4.76 -7.58 -9.28
C ALA A 13 3.95 -8.41 -8.26
N LEU A 14 2.62 -8.27 -8.24
CA LEU A 14 1.76 -9.08 -7.36
C LEU A 14 1.77 -10.57 -7.74
N HIS A 15 1.87 -10.87 -9.03
CA HIS A 15 2.01 -12.24 -9.51
C HIS A 15 3.36 -12.84 -9.08
N ALA A 16 4.46 -12.10 -9.25
CA ALA A 16 5.78 -12.52 -8.79
C ALA A 16 5.83 -12.71 -7.27
N GLU A 17 5.18 -11.84 -6.50
CA GLU A 17 5.04 -12.00 -5.05
C GLU A 17 4.28 -13.29 -4.70
N LEU A 18 3.16 -13.55 -5.38
CA LEU A 18 2.37 -14.78 -5.19
C LEU A 18 3.22 -16.03 -5.45
N ASP A 19 3.95 -16.04 -6.55
CA ASP A 19 4.81 -17.16 -6.94
C ASP A 19 5.92 -17.39 -5.92
N TYR A 20 6.61 -16.35 -5.48
CA TYR A 20 7.63 -16.43 -4.44
C TYR A 20 7.07 -16.97 -3.12
N LEU A 21 5.91 -16.44 -2.68
CA LEU A 21 5.27 -16.91 -1.44
C LEU A 21 4.85 -18.37 -1.53
N TRP A 22 4.35 -18.81 -2.68
CA TRP A 22 3.83 -20.16 -2.88
C TRP A 22 4.91 -21.21 -3.11
N LEU A 23 5.88 -20.92 -3.97
CA LEU A 23 6.89 -21.88 -4.45
C LEU A 23 8.11 -21.94 -3.53
N GLU A 24 8.49 -20.82 -2.91
CA GLU A 24 9.73 -20.75 -2.12
C GLU A 24 9.44 -20.59 -0.63
N LYS A 25 8.73 -19.51 -0.26
CA LYS A 25 8.64 -19.11 1.15
C LYS A 25 7.77 -20.05 1.98
N ARG A 26 6.60 -20.44 1.47
CA ARG A 26 5.68 -21.33 2.19
C ARG A 26 6.29 -22.72 2.45
N PRO A 27 6.93 -23.40 1.48
CA PRO A 27 7.64 -24.65 1.73
C PRO A 27 8.76 -24.51 2.78
N ASP A 28 9.61 -23.47 2.69
CA ASP A 28 10.69 -23.20 3.65
C ASP A 28 10.16 -23.05 5.09
N VAL A 29 9.14 -22.21 5.28
CA VAL A 29 8.54 -21.99 6.60
C VAL A 29 7.85 -23.27 7.10
N THR A 30 7.20 -24.05 6.23
CA THR A 30 6.59 -25.33 6.61
C THR A 30 7.65 -26.32 7.13
N GLN A 31 8.80 -26.39 6.47
CA GLN A 31 9.91 -27.23 6.90
C GLN A 31 10.44 -26.78 8.27
N LYS A 32 10.59 -25.47 8.49
CA LYS A 32 10.99 -24.89 9.78
C LYS A 32 9.99 -25.19 10.89
N VAL A 33 8.69 -25.07 10.63
CA VAL A 33 7.63 -25.45 11.59
C VAL A 33 7.73 -26.94 11.94
N SER A 34 7.91 -27.81 10.94
CA SER A 34 8.03 -29.26 11.16
C SER A 34 9.28 -29.61 11.96
N TRP A 35 10.41 -28.96 11.68
CA TRP A 35 11.64 -29.16 12.43
C TRP A 35 11.51 -28.67 13.87
N ALA A 36 11.00 -27.45 14.08
CA ALA A 36 10.74 -26.93 15.42
C ALA A 36 9.78 -27.82 16.23
N ALA A 37 8.76 -28.38 15.57
CA ALA A 37 7.83 -29.33 16.20
C ALA A 37 8.46 -30.67 16.59
N SER A 38 9.65 -31.02 16.07
CA SER A 38 10.39 -32.23 16.42
C SER A 38 11.36 -32.04 17.60
N LEU A 39 11.66 -30.79 17.97
CA LEU A 39 12.69 -30.45 18.96
C LEU A 39 12.18 -30.43 20.42
N GLY A 40 10.88 -30.61 20.65
CA GLY A 40 10.33 -30.66 22.01
C GLY A 40 8.86 -30.26 22.10
N ASP A 41 8.45 -29.78 23.27
CA ASP A 41 7.10 -29.29 23.47
C ASP A 41 6.85 -28.02 22.64
N ARG A 42 5.72 -28.03 21.94
CA ARG A 42 5.28 -26.96 21.04
C ARG A 42 4.84 -25.71 21.79
N SER A 43 4.43 -25.85 23.05
CA SER A 43 3.95 -24.72 23.85
C SER A 43 5.08 -23.80 24.29
N GLU A 44 6.25 -24.36 24.61
CA GLU A 44 7.42 -23.63 25.10
C GLU A 44 8.42 -23.25 23.97
N ASN A 45 8.33 -23.89 22.81
CA ASN A 45 9.24 -23.63 21.69
C ASN A 45 8.91 -22.32 20.96
N ALA A 46 9.70 -21.28 21.22
CA ALA A 46 9.58 -19.97 20.58
C ALA A 46 9.70 -20.01 19.04
N ASP A 47 10.59 -20.84 18.49
CA ASP A 47 10.76 -21.00 17.03
C ASP A 47 9.52 -21.61 16.40
N TYR A 48 8.89 -22.57 17.07
CA TYR A 48 7.63 -23.14 16.59
C TYR A 48 6.51 -22.09 16.56
N GLN A 49 6.35 -21.31 17.64
CA GLN A 49 5.31 -20.28 17.70
C GLN A 49 5.53 -19.19 16.65
N TYR A 50 6.76 -18.71 16.48
CA TYR A 50 7.11 -17.72 15.47
C TYR A 50 6.84 -18.24 14.05
N ASN A 51 7.39 -19.40 13.69
CA ASN A 51 7.23 -19.93 12.33
C ASN A 51 5.77 -20.31 12.02
N LYS A 52 5.00 -20.73 13.02
CA LYS A 52 3.56 -20.98 12.88
C LYS A 52 2.78 -19.69 12.61
N ARG A 53 3.08 -18.60 13.32
CA ARG A 53 2.49 -17.27 13.06
C ARG A 53 2.87 -16.77 11.67
N LEU A 54 4.13 -16.92 11.28
CA LEU A 54 4.63 -16.55 9.95
C LEU A 54 3.93 -17.34 8.83
N LEU A 55 3.75 -18.66 9.00
CA LEU A 55 3.03 -19.50 8.05
C LEU A 55 1.57 -19.02 7.87
N ALA A 56 0.89 -18.67 8.96
CA ALA A 56 -0.47 -18.13 8.90
C ALA A 56 -0.53 -16.77 8.19
N GLN A 57 0.45 -15.90 8.40
CA GLN A 57 0.58 -14.62 7.68
C GLN A 57 0.78 -14.85 6.17
N ILE A 58 1.66 -15.78 5.79
CA ILE A 58 1.89 -16.15 4.39
C ILE A 58 0.60 -16.69 3.75
N ASP A 59 -0.08 -17.64 4.41
CA ASP A 59 -1.32 -18.22 3.88
C ASP A 59 -2.45 -17.18 3.76
N ARG A 60 -2.49 -16.18 4.66
CA ARG A 60 -3.40 -15.03 4.55
C ARG A 60 -3.05 -14.16 3.34
N ARG A 61 -1.77 -13.83 3.15
CA ARG A 61 -1.31 -13.02 2.01
C ARG A 61 -1.56 -13.74 0.68
N VAL A 62 -1.27 -15.03 0.58
CA VAL A 62 -1.53 -15.85 -0.62
C VAL A 62 -3.03 -15.86 -0.96
N ARG A 63 -3.91 -16.06 0.02
CA ARG A 63 -5.37 -16.02 -0.21
C ARG A 63 -5.84 -14.65 -0.69
N TYR A 64 -5.31 -13.58 -0.09
CA TYR A 64 -5.58 -12.21 -0.52
C TYR A 64 -5.16 -12.00 -1.98
N LEU A 65 -3.89 -12.29 -2.31
CA LEU A 65 -3.33 -12.11 -3.65
C LEU A 65 -4.11 -12.88 -4.71
N ARG A 66 -4.45 -14.15 -4.46
CA ARG A 66 -5.27 -14.96 -5.38
C ARG A 66 -6.65 -14.35 -5.63
N LYS A 67 -7.30 -13.83 -4.57
CA LYS A 67 -8.59 -13.17 -4.71
C LYS A 67 -8.47 -11.88 -5.49
N CYS A 68 -7.47 -11.05 -5.16
CA CYS A 68 -7.23 -9.78 -5.84
C CYS A 68 -6.93 -10.00 -7.32
N LEU A 69 -5.97 -10.86 -7.67
CA LEU A 69 -5.58 -11.14 -9.06
C LEU A 69 -6.74 -11.63 -9.93
N ASN A 70 -7.72 -12.35 -9.36
CA ASN A 70 -8.92 -12.78 -10.09
C ASN A 70 -9.92 -11.64 -10.35
N THR A 71 -9.89 -10.57 -9.56
CA THR A 71 -10.84 -9.46 -9.65
C THR A 71 -10.26 -8.21 -10.32
N LEU A 72 -8.92 -8.11 -10.38
CA LEU A 72 -8.23 -6.94 -10.88
C LEU A 72 -8.32 -6.84 -12.40
N GLN A 73 -8.55 -5.63 -12.88
CA GLN A 73 -8.52 -5.26 -14.27
C GLN A 73 -7.27 -4.45 -14.55
N VAL A 74 -6.40 -4.98 -15.42
CA VAL A 74 -5.20 -4.29 -15.87
C VAL A 74 -5.61 -3.15 -16.79
N ILE A 75 -5.15 -1.94 -16.48
CA ILE A 75 -5.33 -0.76 -17.32
C ILE A 75 -3.95 -0.29 -17.80
N GLU A 76 -3.82 -0.19 -19.12
CA GLU A 76 -2.67 0.41 -19.77
C GLU A 76 -2.98 1.85 -20.17
N HIS A 77 -1.99 2.72 -20.08
CA HIS A 77 -2.11 4.09 -20.55
C HIS A 77 -2.36 4.13 -22.07
N ASN A 78 -3.10 5.13 -22.54
CA ASN A 78 -3.22 5.41 -23.97
C ASN A 78 -2.57 6.76 -24.27
N ARG A 79 -1.73 6.84 -25.30
CA ARG A 79 -1.06 8.08 -25.75
C ARG A 79 -2.03 9.23 -26.06
N GLN A 80 -3.29 8.94 -26.35
CA GLN A 80 -4.32 9.97 -26.52
C GLN A 80 -4.66 10.73 -25.22
N GLN A 81 -4.21 10.23 -24.07
CA GLN A 81 -4.40 10.83 -22.75
C GLN A 81 -3.22 11.72 -22.34
N ASP A 82 -2.18 11.83 -23.18
CA ASP A 82 -1.01 12.66 -22.91
C ASP A 82 -1.42 14.12 -22.65
N GLY A 83 -0.85 14.71 -21.60
CA GLY A 83 -1.15 16.07 -21.16
C GLY A 83 -2.29 16.20 -20.14
N ARG A 84 -2.93 15.09 -19.74
CA ARG A 84 -3.91 15.08 -18.65
C ARG A 84 -3.55 14.05 -17.59
N VAL A 85 -3.98 14.28 -16.36
CA VAL A 85 -3.79 13.34 -15.26
C VAL A 85 -4.85 12.24 -15.32
N PHE A 86 -4.43 11.01 -15.62
CA PHE A 86 -5.25 9.81 -15.49
C PHE A 86 -4.53 8.70 -14.71
N PHE A 87 -5.11 7.50 -14.72
CA PHE A 87 -4.53 6.32 -14.11
C PHE A 87 -3.14 6.02 -14.70
N GLY A 88 -2.17 5.72 -13.82
CA GLY A 88 -0.79 5.45 -14.21
C GLY A 88 0.09 6.69 -14.42
N ALA A 89 -0.47 7.90 -14.32
CA ALA A 89 0.30 9.14 -14.49
C ALA A 89 1.21 9.42 -13.28
N TYR A 90 2.42 9.89 -13.58
CA TYR A 90 3.32 10.57 -12.66
C TYR A 90 3.01 12.06 -12.70
N VAL A 91 2.82 12.66 -11.54
CA VAL A 91 2.41 14.06 -11.40
C VAL A 91 3.31 14.74 -10.38
N GLU A 92 3.83 15.90 -10.76
CA GLU A 92 4.46 16.85 -9.83
C GLU A 92 3.43 17.93 -9.51
N ILE A 93 3.10 18.07 -8.23
CA ILE A 93 2.18 19.09 -7.73
C ILE A 93 2.87 20.01 -6.74
N GLU A 94 2.42 21.25 -6.68
CA GLU A 94 2.93 22.28 -5.79
C GLU A 94 1.81 22.83 -4.91
N ALA A 95 2.07 22.99 -3.61
CA ALA A 95 1.09 23.55 -2.69
C ALA A 95 1.08 25.09 -2.75
N ASP A 96 -0.11 25.69 -2.75
CA ASP A 96 -0.28 27.15 -2.77
C ASP A 96 0.16 27.84 -1.46
N ASP A 97 0.15 27.13 -0.33
CA ASP A 97 0.43 27.69 0.99
C ASP A 97 1.92 27.84 1.29
N ASP A 98 2.72 26.81 1.02
CA ASP A 98 4.15 26.77 1.35
C ASP A 98 5.08 26.56 0.15
N GLY A 99 4.54 26.39 -1.07
CA GLY A 99 5.33 26.09 -2.26
C GLY A 99 5.96 24.69 -2.23
N SER A 100 5.49 23.79 -1.36
CA SER A 100 6.03 22.43 -1.27
C SER A 100 5.72 21.62 -2.52
N ILE A 101 6.74 20.95 -3.05
CA ILE A 101 6.61 20.09 -4.22
C ILE A 101 6.39 18.65 -3.76
N LEU A 102 5.31 18.03 -4.23
CA LEU A 102 5.01 16.62 -4.04
C LEU A 102 4.99 15.89 -5.37
N GLN A 103 5.56 14.70 -5.37
CA GLN A 103 5.66 13.85 -6.54
C GLN A 103 4.86 12.58 -6.30
N LEU A 104 3.85 12.35 -7.12
CA LEU A 104 2.85 11.31 -6.90
C LEU A 104 2.64 10.48 -8.16
N ARG A 105 2.38 9.19 -7.99
CA ARG A 105 1.92 8.29 -9.05
C ARG A 105 0.52 7.78 -8.73
N ILE A 106 -0.41 7.93 -9.66
CA ILE A 106 -1.78 7.43 -9.49
C ILE A 106 -1.83 5.96 -9.89
N VAL A 107 -2.12 5.09 -8.94
CA VAL A 107 -2.14 3.63 -9.12
C VAL A 107 -3.37 2.98 -8.48
N GLY A 108 -3.49 1.66 -8.62
CA GLY A 108 -4.48 0.88 -7.91
C GLY A 108 -4.21 0.82 -6.40
N GLY A 109 -5.25 0.60 -5.60
CA GLY A 109 -5.12 0.43 -4.15
C GLY A 109 -4.14 -0.68 -3.75
N ASP A 110 -4.07 -1.75 -4.55
CA ASP A 110 -3.21 -2.91 -4.31
C ASP A 110 -1.71 -2.64 -4.57
N GLU A 111 -1.35 -1.52 -5.22
CA GLU A 111 0.03 -1.20 -5.63
C GLU A 111 0.77 -0.23 -4.69
N ILE A 112 0.08 0.28 -3.67
CA ILE A 112 0.58 1.37 -2.83
C ILE A 112 1.55 0.88 -1.75
N PHE A 113 1.49 -0.41 -1.40
CA PHE A 113 2.20 -0.95 -0.26
C PHE A 113 3.72 -0.69 -0.33
N GLY A 114 4.26 -0.03 0.70
CA GLY A 114 5.70 0.24 0.86
C GLY A 114 6.25 1.44 0.10
N ARG A 115 5.40 2.20 -0.61
CA ARG A 115 5.81 3.38 -1.38
C ARG A 115 4.97 4.59 -0.97
N SER A 116 5.63 5.64 -0.46
CA SER A 116 4.94 6.84 0.01
C SER A 116 4.39 7.70 -1.13
N ASN A 117 5.01 7.63 -2.31
CA ASN A 117 4.68 8.47 -3.46
C ASN A 117 3.60 7.86 -4.36
N TYR A 118 2.98 6.76 -3.95
CA TYR A 118 1.96 6.05 -4.74
C TYR A 118 0.60 6.33 -4.10
N ILE A 119 -0.34 6.83 -4.89
CA ILE A 119 -1.69 7.18 -4.40
C ILE A 119 -2.75 6.33 -5.11
N SER A 120 -3.75 5.89 -4.33
CA SER A 120 -4.91 5.19 -4.89
C SER A 120 -5.72 6.15 -5.76
N ILE A 121 -6.25 5.66 -6.87
CA ILE A 121 -7.28 6.36 -7.66
C ILE A 121 -8.50 6.78 -6.82
N ASP A 122 -8.79 6.07 -5.72
CA ASP A 122 -9.92 6.37 -4.84
C ASP A 122 -9.61 7.49 -3.80
N SER A 123 -8.33 7.92 -3.70
CA SER A 123 -7.91 8.98 -2.79
C SER A 123 -8.55 10.33 -3.15
N PRO A 124 -8.92 11.17 -2.17
CA PRO A 124 -9.40 12.54 -2.42
C PRO A 124 -8.43 13.36 -3.29
N MET A 125 -7.12 13.16 -3.11
CA MET A 125 -6.06 13.80 -3.90
C MET A 125 -6.13 13.36 -5.37
N ALA A 126 -6.14 12.05 -5.63
CA ALA A 126 -6.22 11.52 -6.98
C ALA A 126 -7.52 11.95 -7.69
N ARG A 127 -8.64 12.00 -6.96
CA ARG A 127 -9.93 12.45 -7.50
C ARG A 127 -9.94 13.93 -7.89
N ALA A 128 -9.22 14.78 -7.17
CA ALA A 128 -9.11 16.20 -7.47
C ALA A 128 -8.20 16.45 -8.68
N LEU A 129 -7.15 15.64 -8.83
CA LEU A 129 -6.20 15.73 -9.94
C LEU A 129 -6.74 15.10 -11.23
N LEU A 130 -7.66 14.13 -11.14
CA LEU A 130 -8.14 13.40 -12.32
C LEU A 130 -8.74 14.33 -13.38
N GLY A 131 -8.19 14.27 -14.60
CA GLY A 131 -8.63 15.07 -15.75
C GLY A 131 -8.05 16.48 -15.84
N LYS A 132 -7.22 16.90 -14.87
CA LYS A 132 -6.47 18.17 -14.90
C LYS A 132 -5.28 18.09 -15.84
N SER A 133 -4.89 19.25 -16.37
CA SER A 133 -3.74 19.41 -17.28
C SER A 133 -2.60 20.13 -16.57
N GLU A 134 -1.43 20.18 -17.21
CA GLU A 134 -0.31 21.00 -16.72
C GLU A 134 -0.72 22.48 -16.63
N GLY A 135 -0.45 23.11 -15.49
CA GLY A 135 -0.83 24.48 -15.17
C GLY A 135 -2.22 24.65 -14.54
N ASP A 136 -3.01 23.59 -14.39
CA ASP A 136 -4.31 23.68 -13.71
C ASP A 136 -4.15 23.64 -12.18
N ASP A 137 -5.13 24.23 -11.49
CA ASP A 137 -5.31 24.12 -10.04
C ASP A 137 -6.25 22.96 -9.67
N ALA A 138 -5.98 22.33 -8.53
CA ALA A 138 -6.77 21.26 -7.93
C ALA A 138 -7.06 21.59 -6.46
N SER A 139 -8.34 21.79 -6.13
CA SER A 139 -8.80 21.97 -4.75
C SER A 139 -9.04 20.61 -4.09
N VAL A 140 -8.32 20.34 -3.01
CA VAL A 140 -8.38 19.10 -2.25
C VAL A 140 -8.92 19.37 -0.86
N LYS A 141 -10.01 18.71 -0.51
CA LYS A 141 -10.57 18.75 0.85
C LYS A 141 -9.78 17.82 1.75
N THR A 142 -8.92 18.39 2.59
CA THR A 142 -8.24 17.64 3.66
C THR A 142 -8.99 17.80 4.98
N PRO A 143 -8.81 16.90 5.96
CA PRO A 143 -9.38 17.09 7.31
C PRO A 143 -8.94 18.40 7.98
N LYS A 144 -7.78 18.94 7.59
CA LYS A 144 -7.22 20.21 8.09
C LYS A 144 -7.73 21.45 7.35
N GLY A 145 -8.58 21.28 6.32
CA GLY A 145 -9.10 22.37 5.50
C GLY A 145 -8.96 22.11 3.99
N GLU A 146 -9.48 23.03 3.19
CA GLU A 146 -9.28 23.02 1.75
C GLU A 146 -7.85 23.50 1.43
N ARG A 147 -7.11 22.71 0.65
CA ARG A 147 -5.80 23.08 0.12
C ARG A 147 -5.86 23.15 -1.39
N LEU A 148 -5.23 24.19 -1.95
CA LEU A 148 -5.04 24.35 -3.38
C LEU A 148 -3.68 23.78 -3.77
N TRP A 149 -3.68 23.03 -4.87
CA TRP A 149 -2.49 22.42 -5.45
C TRP A 149 -2.42 22.80 -6.93
N TYR A 150 -1.24 23.12 -7.44
CA TYR A 150 -1.00 23.37 -8.85
C TYR A 150 -0.30 22.18 -9.50
N VAL A 151 -0.72 21.81 -10.70
CA VAL A 151 -0.10 20.73 -11.47
C VAL A 151 1.06 21.30 -12.29
N ASN A 152 2.29 20.93 -11.94
CA ASN A 152 3.48 21.46 -12.62
C ASN A 152 3.87 20.61 -13.84
N LYS A 153 3.94 19.29 -13.67
CA LYS A 153 4.37 18.36 -14.73
C LYS A 153 3.58 17.07 -14.68
N ILE A 154 3.31 16.51 -15.85
CA ILE A 154 2.67 15.21 -16.02
C ILE A 154 3.56 14.34 -16.92
N SER A 155 3.84 13.12 -16.48
CA SER A 155 4.54 12.13 -17.31
C SER A 155 3.90 10.76 -17.19
N TYR A 156 3.88 10.03 -18.28
CA TYR A 156 3.40 8.64 -18.34
C TYR A 156 4.53 7.61 -18.37
N VAL A 157 5.75 8.07 -18.63
CA VAL A 157 6.99 7.30 -18.46
C VAL A 157 7.64 7.76 -17.17
N LYS A 158 8.26 6.84 -16.41
CA LYS A 158 8.97 7.19 -15.17
C LYS A 158 9.98 8.32 -15.45
N PRO A 159 9.73 9.53 -14.95
CA PRO A 159 10.57 10.67 -15.26
C PRO A 159 11.76 10.74 -14.31
N GLU A 160 12.84 11.39 -14.73
CA GLU A 160 14.04 11.56 -13.90
C GLU A 160 13.79 12.37 -12.63
N TRP A 161 12.79 13.25 -12.67
CA TRP A 161 12.40 14.03 -11.49
C TRP A 161 11.67 13.19 -10.46
N PHE A 162 11.11 12.02 -10.77
CA PHE A 162 10.37 11.21 -9.81
C PHE A 162 11.29 10.28 -9.00
N GLU A 163 11.49 10.63 -7.73
CA GLU A 163 12.22 9.78 -6.79
C GLU A 163 11.27 8.83 -6.06
N GLU A 164 11.58 7.53 -6.08
CA GLU A 164 10.80 6.55 -5.32
C GLU A 164 11.14 6.65 -3.83
N GLN A 165 10.27 7.33 -3.08
CA GLN A 165 10.33 7.30 -1.63
C GLN A 165 9.74 5.97 -1.15
N LYS A 166 10.64 5.03 -0.81
CA LYS A 166 10.26 3.87 0.00
C LYS A 166 9.83 4.39 1.37
N MET A 167 8.69 3.90 1.85
CA MET A 167 8.25 4.22 3.20
C MET A 167 9.34 3.72 4.15
N GLN A 168 10.10 4.64 4.75
CA GLN A 168 10.99 4.27 5.85
C GLN A 168 10.06 3.75 6.94
N THR A 169 10.22 2.50 7.36
CA THR A 169 9.78 2.04 8.69
C THR A 169 10.63 2.73 9.76
N LYS A 170 10.69 4.07 9.73
CA LYS A 170 11.11 4.88 10.85
C LYS A 170 9.85 5.20 11.63
N ASP A 171 9.89 4.86 12.91
CA ASP A 171 8.92 5.21 13.95
C ASP A 171 7.66 4.32 14.01
N ILE A 172 7.89 3.00 13.95
CA ILE A 172 7.29 2.13 14.97
C ILE A 172 8.48 1.44 15.67
N GLU A 173 9.24 2.22 16.44
CA GLU A 173 9.86 1.61 17.63
C GLU A 173 8.70 1.30 18.57
N PRO A 174 8.52 0.04 19.02
CA PRO A 174 7.58 -0.25 20.09
C PRO A 174 8.18 0.28 21.39
N ASP A 175 8.13 1.60 21.59
CA ASP A 175 8.25 2.19 22.92
C ASP A 175 6.89 2.00 23.61
N ASP A 176 6.74 0.83 24.24
CA ASP A 176 6.05 0.65 25.51
C ASP A 176 5.94 -0.86 25.79
N ASP A 177 6.47 -1.26 26.95
CA ASP A 177 6.42 -2.63 27.49
C ASP A 177 4.97 -3.14 27.71
N ASP A 178 3.95 -2.32 27.48
CA ASP A 178 2.53 -2.63 27.67
C ASP A 178 1.85 -3.28 26.45
N ILE A 179 2.49 -3.35 25.28
CA ILE A 179 1.86 -3.90 24.05
C ILE A 179 1.82 -5.45 24.02
N LYS A 180 2.53 -6.14 24.93
CA LYS A 180 2.49 -7.62 24.98
C LYS A 180 1.13 -8.18 25.39
N ALA A 181 0.31 -7.43 26.11
CA ALA A 181 -1.01 -7.90 26.56
C ALA A 181 -2.12 -7.68 25.52
N ASP A 182 -2.04 -6.60 24.72
CA ASP A 182 -3.14 -6.20 23.83
C ASP A 182 -3.04 -6.78 22.41
N VAL A 183 -1.83 -7.12 21.93
CA VAL A 183 -1.64 -7.78 20.63
C VAL A 183 -2.24 -9.19 20.61
N GLU A 184 -2.33 -9.83 21.77
CA GLU A 184 -2.93 -11.16 21.91
C GLU A 184 -4.46 -11.13 21.87
N ALA A 185 -5.09 -9.97 22.17
CA ALA A 185 -6.54 -9.77 22.09
C ALA A 185 -7.03 -9.22 20.73
N ALA A 186 -6.16 -8.62 19.91
CA ALA A 186 -6.54 -7.98 18.63
C ALA A 186 -6.52 -8.92 17.42
N ALA A 187 -6.20 -10.21 17.58
CA ALA A 187 -6.12 -11.19 16.50
C ALA A 187 -7.45 -11.48 15.79
N ASP A 188 -8.59 -11.05 16.37
CA ASP A 188 -9.93 -11.31 15.84
C ASP A 188 -10.59 -10.12 15.11
N LEU A 189 -9.92 -8.97 14.97
CA LEU A 189 -10.51 -7.79 14.34
C LEU A 189 -10.10 -7.63 12.86
N ASP A 190 -11.12 -7.61 12.01
CA ASP A 190 -11.08 -7.40 10.56
C ASP A 190 -10.18 -6.20 10.20
N PRO A 191 -9.22 -6.31 9.26
CA PRO A 191 -8.30 -5.23 8.87
C PRO A 191 -9.00 -3.91 8.48
N LYS A 192 -10.27 -3.95 8.03
CA LYS A 192 -11.08 -2.73 7.82
C LYS A 192 -11.44 -2.00 9.11
N ALA A 193 -11.60 -2.72 10.22
CA ALA A 193 -11.88 -2.14 11.53
C ALA A 193 -10.64 -1.45 12.10
N LEU A 194 -9.44 -1.94 11.80
CA LEU A 194 -8.17 -1.27 12.11
C LEU A 194 -8.00 0.03 11.32
N GLU A 195 -8.35 0.03 10.03
CA GLU A 195 -8.32 1.23 9.19
C GLU A 195 -9.36 2.29 9.66
N GLN A 196 -10.56 1.85 10.06
CA GLN A 196 -11.57 2.75 10.65
C GLN A 196 -11.20 3.25 12.05
N ALA A 197 -10.57 2.41 12.89
CA ALA A 197 -10.10 2.81 14.21
C ALA A 197 -8.96 3.83 14.12
N TYR A 198 -8.03 3.65 13.17
CA TYR A 198 -6.94 4.58 12.88
C TYR A 198 -7.44 5.92 12.32
N LEU A 199 -8.42 5.89 11.41
CA LEU A 199 -9.09 7.11 10.91
C LEU A 199 -9.88 7.82 12.02
N LYS A 200 -10.41 7.09 13.02
CA LYS A 200 -11.16 7.65 14.15
C LYS A 200 -10.24 8.19 15.25
N SER A 201 -9.04 7.63 15.43
CA SER A 201 -8.03 8.15 16.37
C SER A 201 -7.34 9.40 15.83
N MET A 202 -7.21 9.55 14.50
CA MET A 202 -6.71 10.78 13.87
C MET A 202 -7.68 11.98 13.95
N VAL A 203 -8.91 11.79 14.42
CA VAL A 203 -9.94 12.84 14.53
C VAL A 203 -10.20 13.24 16.00
N LYS A 204 -9.44 12.71 16.96
CA LYS A 204 -9.57 13.13 18.37
C LYS A 204 -8.40 14.00 18.81
N GLU A 205 -8.81 15.24 19.13
CA GLU A 205 -8.11 16.43 19.63
C GLU A 205 -7.25 17.20 18.62
#